data_AF-A0A521JQL3-F1
#
_entry.id   AF-A0A521JQL3-F1
#
_cell.length_a   1.000
_cell.length_b   1.000
_cell.length_c   1.000
_cell.angle_alpha   90.00
_cell.angle_beta   90.00
_cell.angle_gamma   90.00
#
_symmetry.space_group_name_H-M   'P 1'
#
loop_
_entity.id
_entity.type
_entity.pdbx_description
1 polymer ?
#
loop_
_entity_poly.entity_id
_entity_poly.type
_entity_poly.pdbx_seq_one_letter_code
_entity_poly.pdbx_strand_id
1 'polypeptide(L)'
;MESKYYVCPVCKSKSLYLKHEASYVYSYLLDSDAPGMKNTEVFSPFLYDRRKQTSSIEYVECDNCKTKFNSDLIHETLEVSNHDL
;
A
#
# COMPACT_ATOMS: atom_id res chain seq x y z
N MET A 1 -17.12 -20.34 18.35
CA MET A 1 -16.81 -19.00 17.80
C MET A 1 -16.93 -19.11 16.30
N GLU A 2 -17.98 -18.56 15.71
CA GLU A 2 -18.10 -18.50 14.25
C GLU A 2 -17.03 -17.56 13.70
N SER A 3 -16.16 -18.07 12.84
CA SER A 3 -15.17 -17.27 12.13
C SER A 3 -15.81 -16.68 10.88
N LYS A 4 -16.19 -15.40 10.95
CA LYS A 4 -16.58 -14.63 9.77
C LYS A 4 -15.35 -14.41 8.89
N TYR A 5 -15.45 -14.74 7.62
CA TYR A 5 -14.39 -14.50 6.63
C TYR A 5 -14.94 -13.67 5.47
N TYR A 6 -14.09 -12.81 4.93
CA TYR A 6 -14.38 -12.06 3.72
C TYR A 6 -14.16 -12.94 2.49
N VAL A 7 -15.05 -12.83 1.51
CA VAL A 7 -14.89 -13.49 0.21
C VAL A 7 -14.84 -12.46 -0.92
N CYS A 8 -14.05 -12.78 -1.94
CA CYS A 8 -14.05 -12.00 -3.16
C CYS A 8 -15.44 -12.08 -3.83
N PRO A 9 -16.16 -10.97 -4.05
CA PRO A 9 -17.48 -11.01 -4.67
C PRO A 9 -17.45 -11.52 -6.11
N VAL A 10 -16.31 -11.40 -6.80
CA VAL A 10 -16.14 -11.79 -8.21
C VAL A 10 -15.91 -13.29 -8.39
N CYS A 11 -15.06 -13.92 -7.56
CA CYS A 11 -14.68 -15.33 -7.72
C CYS A 11 -14.92 -16.21 -6.49
N LYS A 12 -15.49 -15.65 -5.42
CA LYS A 12 -15.76 -16.30 -4.12
C LYS A 12 -14.54 -16.88 -3.40
N SER A 13 -13.32 -16.58 -3.89
CA SER A 13 -12.08 -16.93 -3.19
C SER A 13 -11.99 -16.22 -1.84
N LYS A 14 -11.43 -16.93 -0.85
CA LYS A 14 -11.12 -16.40 0.49
C LYS A 14 -9.73 -15.72 0.55
N SER A 15 -8.93 -15.85 -0.51
CA SER A 15 -7.58 -15.30 -0.57
C SER A 15 -7.62 -13.83 -1.01
N LEU A 16 -7.60 -12.94 -0.03
CA LEU A 16 -7.66 -11.49 -0.17
C LEU A 16 -6.47 -10.88 0.60
N TYR A 17 -5.80 -9.90 0.02
CA TYR A 17 -4.70 -9.16 0.65
C TYR A 17 -5.03 -7.68 0.74
N LEU A 18 -4.90 -7.08 1.92
CA LEU A 18 -4.85 -5.63 2.07
C LEU A 18 -3.46 -5.14 1.69
N LYS A 19 -3.37 -4.18 0.77
CA LYS A 19 -2.12 -3.63 0.26
C LYS A 19 -2.11 -2.11 0.41
N HIS A 20 -0.99 -1.58 0.86
CA HIS A 20 -0.68 -0.15 0.82
C HIS A 20 0.44 0.09 -0.19
N GLU A 21 0.17 0.91 -1.19
CA GLU A 21 1.09 1.25 -2.27
C GLU A 21 1.37 2.76 -2.23
N ALA A 22 2.65 3.12 -2.13
CA ALA A 22 3.06 4.51 -2.01
C ALA A 22 4.28 4.82 -2.89
N SER A 23 4.24 5.98 -3.54
CA SER A 23 5.33 6.49 -4.38
C SER A 23 5.93 7.74 -3.75
N TYR A 24 7.26 7.85 -3.80
CA TYR A 24 8.01 8.95 -3.21
C TYR A 24 9.01 9.53 -4.21
N VAL A 25 9.17 10.85 -4.16
CA VAL A 25 10.26 11.58 -4.81
C VAL A 25 11.22 12.07 -3.72
N TYR A 26 12.49 11.71 -3.89
CA TYR A 26 13.59 12.14 -3.05
C TYR A 26 14.43 13.16 -3.82
N SER A 27 14.74 14.30 -3.19
CA SER A 27 15.52 15.36 -3.82
C SER A 27 16.62 15.88 -2.90
N TYR A 28 17.73 16.26 -3.53
CA TYR A 28 18.87 16.92 -2.92
C TYR A 28 19.01 18.30 -3.54
N LEU A 29 19.34 19.30 -2.72
CA LEU A 29 19.85 20.57 -3.24
C LEU A 29 21.29 20.34 -3.67
N LEU A 30 21.62 20.66 -4.92
CA LEU A 30 23.01 20.64 -5.36
C LEU A 30 23.68 21.90 -4.80
N ASP A 31 24.63 21.74 -3.89
CA ASP A 31 25.52 22.80 -3.45
C ASP A 31 26.86 22.72 -4.20
N SER A 32 27.78 23.64 -3.90
CA SER A 32 29.02 23.84 -4.66
C SER A 32 29.94 22.62 -4.73
N ASP A 33 29.76 21.66 -3.83
CA ASP A 33 30.70 20.60 -3.55
C ASP A 33 30.04 19.23 -3.30
N ALA A 34 28.73 19.16 -3.06
CA ALA A 34 27.99 17.90 -2.89
C ALA A 34 26.48 17.98 -3.21
N PRO A 35 25.84 16.82 -3.47
CA PRO A 35 24.38 16.71 -3.45
C PRO A 35 23.83 16.61 -2.02
N GLY A 36 23.23 17.71 -1.58
CA GLY A 36 22.38 17.80 -0.39
C GLY A 36 23.09 18.37 0.82
N MET A 37 22.45 19.34 1.49
CA MET A 37 23.02 20.02 2.66
C MET A 37 23.18 19.11 3.89
N LYS A 38 22.58 17.92 3.85
CA LYS A 38 22.61 16.92 4.93
C LYS A 38 23.57 15.75 4.68
N ASN A 39 24.31 15.76 3.56
CA ASN A 39 25.24 14.70 3.16
C ASN A 39 26.71 15.10 3.29
N THR A 40 27.07 15.81 4.36
CA THR A 40 28.44 16.35 4.52
C THR A 40 29.49 15.28 4.86
N GLU A 41 29.08 14.11 5.35
CA GLU A 41 30.01 13.04 5.77
C GLU A 41 29.86 11.73 5.00
N VAL A 42 28.63 11.32 4.65
CA VAL A 42 28.34 10.10 3.89
C VAL A 42 27.12 10.31 3.01
N PHE A 43 27.22 10.03 1.71
CA PHE A 43 26.07 10.03 0.81
C PHE A 43 25.20 8.80 1.10
N SER A 44 24.12 9.01 1.85
CA SER A 44 23.18 7.95 2.19
C SER A 44 21.87 8.12 1.43
N PRO A 45 21.30 7.05 0.82
CA PRO A 45 20.03 7.11 0.12
C PRO A 45 18.83 7.49 1.01
N PHE A 46 19.00 7.55 2.34
CA PHE A 46 17.99 8.04 3.29
C PHE A 46 18.21 9.50 3.76
N LEU A 47 19.32 10.14 3.39
CA LEU A 47 19.68 11.51 3.79
C LEU A 47 19.33 12.52 2.69
N TYR A 48 18.08 12.49 2.24
CA TYR A 48 17.51 13.45 1.30
C TYR A 48 17.14 14.76 2.01
N ASP A 49 17.28 15.89 1.31
CA ASP A 49 16.85 17.19 1.84
C ASP A 49 15.33 17.26 1.95
N ARG A 50 14.66 16.69 0.95
CA ARG A 50 13.19 16.61 0.90
C ARG A 50 12.74 15.23 0.45
N ARG A 51 11.69 14.75 1.11
CA ARG A 51 10.90 13.59 0.70
C ARG A 51 9.48 14.07 0.44
N LYS A 52 8.98 13.85 -0.78
CA LYS A 52 7.59 14.15 -1.15
C LYS A 52 6.88 12.87 -1.53
N GLN A 53 5.80 12.53 -0.84
CA GLN A 53 4.91 11.48 -1.28
C GLN A 53 4.10 11.99 -2.47
N THR A 54 4.15 11.27 -3.58
CA THR A 54 3.43 11.61 -4.82
C THR A 54 2.16 10.81 -4.99
N SER A 55 2.10 9.62 -4.41
CA SER A 55 0.93 8.75 -4.41
C SER A 55 0.87 7.94 -3.12
N SER A 56 -0.34 7.69 -2.66
CA SER A 56 -0.67 6.77 -1.58
C SER A 56 -2.02 6.17 -1.91
N ILE A 57 -2.09 4.85 -2.05
CA ILE A 57 -3.35 4.14 -2.23
C ILE A 57 -3.36 2.90 -1.37
N GLU A 58 -4.48 2.64 -0.74
CA GLU A 58 -4.75 1.41 -0.04
C GLU A 58 -5.88 0.67 -0.75
N TYR A 59 -5.73 -0.64 -0.90
CA TYR A 59 -6.71 -1.46 -1.61
C TYR A 59 -6.65 -2.92 -1.16
N VAL A 60 -7.77 -3.60 -1.27
CA VAL A 60 -7.82 -5.06 -1.14
C VAL A 60 -7.67 -5.67 -2.51
N GLU A 61 -6.81 -6.66 -2.66
CA GLU A 61 -6.64 -7.42 -3.90
C GLU A 61 -6.97 -8.90 -3.66
N CYS A 62 -7.82 -9.47 -4.52
CA CYS A 62 -8.00 -10.91 -4.54
C CYS A 62 -6.83 -11.59 -5.22
N ASP A 63 -6.21 -12.56 -4.54
CA ASP A 63 -5.06 -13.26 -5.10
C ASP A 63 -5.43 -14.17 -6.29
N ASN A 64 -6.67 -14.66 -6.33
CA ASN A 64 -7.13 -15.57 -7.37
C ASN A 64 -7.50 -14.86 -8.68
N CYS A 65 -8.37 -13.85 -8.63
CA CYS A 65 -8.83 -13.13 -9.83
C CYS A 65 -8.20 -11.76 -10.04
N LYS A 66 -7.31 -11.32 -9.14
CA LYS A 66 -6.58 -10.03 -9.17
C LYS A 66 -7.45 -8.78 -9.17
N THR A 67 -8.76 -8.93 -8.92
CA THR A 67 -9.66 -7.79 -8.73
C THR A 67 -9.22 -6.98 -7.52
N LYS A 68 -9.12 -5.66 -7.70
CA LYS A 68 -8.80 -4.69 -6.66
C LYS A 68 -10.07 -3.98 -6.20
N PHE A 69 -10.21 -3.81 -4.89
CA PHE A 69 -11.31 -3.13 -4.23
C PHE A 69 -10.73 -1.96 -3.43
N ASN A 70 -11.41 -0.81 -3.45
CA ASN A 70 -10.99 0.32 -2.64
C ASN A 70 -11.09 -0.05 -1.15
N SER A 71 -10.05 0.27 -0.36
CA SER A 71 -10.01 0.01 1.09
C SER A 71 -11.15 0.68 1.86
N ASP A 72 -11.63 1.83 1.39
CA ASP A 72 -12.69 2.59 2.08
C ASP A 72 -14.05 1.90 2.01
N LEU A 73 -14.22 0.97 1.06
CA LEU A 73 -15.47 0.28 0.78
C LEU A 73 -15.44 -1.20 1.18
N ILE A 74 -14.42 -1.63 1.93
CA ILE A 74 -14.24 -3.05 2.34
C ILE A 74 -15.51 -3.60 2.99
N HIS A 75 -16.13 -2.84 3.89
CA HIS A 75 -17.35 -3.26 4.59
C HIS A 75 -18.60 -3.30 3.71
N GLU A 76 -18.60 -2.58 2.59
CA GLU A 76 -19.71 -2.50 1.64
C GLU A 76 -19.56 -3.49 0.47
N THR A 77 -18.33 -3.88 0.15
CA THR A 77 -17.99 -4.64 -1.07
C THR A 77 -17.63 -6.09 -0.83
N LEU A 78 -17.16 -6.46 0.37
CA LEU A 78 -16.81 -7.84 0.67
C LEU A 78 -17.99 -8.55 1.34
N GLU A 79 -18.42 -9.66 0.74
CA GLU A 79 -19.45 -10.52 1.32
C GLU A 79 -18.92 -11.24 2.56
N VAL A 80 -19.74 -11.29 3.60
CA VAL A 80 -19.48 -12.08 4.80
C VAL A 80 -20.28 -13.37 4.69
N SER A 81 -19.61 -14.51 4.57
CA SER A 81 -20.28 -15.82 4.57
C SER A 81 -20.29 -16.41 5.99
N ASN A 82 -21.44 -16.91 6.42
CA ASN A 82 -21.54 -17.78 7.59
C ASN A 82 -21.50 -19.25 7.12
N HIS A 83 -20.87 -20.12 7.91
CA HIS A 83 -20.92 -21.56 7.68
C HIS A 83 -21.92 -22.16 8.68
N ASP A 84 -23.14 -22.44 8.21
CA ASP A 84 -24.06 -23.29 8.96
C ASP A 84 -23.61 -24.75 8.78
N LEU A 85 -23.20 -25.39 9.88
CA LEU A 85 -23.00 -26.83 9.96
C LEU A 85 -24.32 -27.50 10.37
#